data_AF-A0A257S2I4-F1
#
_entry.id   AF-A0A257S2I4-F1
#
_cell.length_a   1.000
_cell.length_b   1.000
_cell.length_c   1.000
_cell.angle_alpha   90.00
_cell.angle_beta   90.00
_cell.angle_gamma   90.00
#
_symmetry.space_group_name_H-M   'P 1'
#
loop_
_entity.id
_entity.type
_entity.pdbx_description
1 polymer ?
#
loop_
_entity_poly.entity_id
_entity_poly.type
_entity_poly.pdbx_seq_one_letter_code
_entity_poly.pdbx_strand_id
1 'polypeptide(L)'
;MARSAVTLAGLLVVASATLHAQSQAPRRARQLGVAPGIFAPGANNAITDVAGVLVGQTTVDDGDSIHTGITAILPHAGNMFAARVPAAIVVGNGFGKLVGVTQVGELGEIETPILLTCTLCVWRAADAMVGWMLAQPGMEHV
;
A
#
# COMPACT_ATOMS: atom_id res chain seq x y z
N MET A 1 -58.89 4.73 -12.78
CA MET A 1 -57.73 5.61 -13.03
C MET A 1 -56.83 5.87 -11.81
N ALA A 2 -56.88 5.05 -10.73
CA ALA A 2 -56.10 5.32 -9.50
C ALA A 2 -54.99 4.29 -9.18
N ARG A 3 -54.73 3.30 -10.05
CA ARG A 3 -53.76 2.23 -9.78
C ARG A 3 -52.35 2.48 -10.35
N SER A 4 -52.17 3.41 -11.29
CA SER A 4 -50.86 3.69 -11.90
C SER A 4 -49.98 4.69 -11.13
N ALA A 5 -50.55 5.49 -10.23
CA ALA A 5 -49.78 6.47 -9.46
C ALA A 5 -49.03 5.83 -8.27
N VAL A 6 -49.57 4.75 -7.70
CA VAL A 6 -48.98 4.05 -6.54
C VAL A 6 -47.74 3.25 -6.93
N THR A 7 -47.71 2.68 -8.14
CA THR A 7 -46.56 1.95 -8.66
C THR A 7 -45.37 2.85 -9.00
N LEU A 8 -45.61 4.10 -9.41
CA LEU A 8 -44.54 5.05 -9.74
C LEU A 8 -43.86 5.63 -8.47
N ALA A 9 -44.63 5.86 -7.40
CA ALA A 9 -44.10 6.30 -6.12
C ALA A 9 -43.23 5.24 -5.44
N GLY A 10 -43.60 3.96 -5.55
CA GLY A 10 -42.79 2.84 -5.05
C GLY A 10 -41.45 2.69 -5.78
N LEU A 11 -41.42 2.94 -7.09
CA LEU A 11 -40.20 2.87 -7.89
C LEU A 11 -39.21 4.01 -7.57
N LEU A 12 -39.71 5.21 -7.23
CA LEU A 12 -38.87 6.36 -6.87
C LEU A 12 -38.22 6.22 -5.49
N VAL A 13 -38.91 5.59 -4.53
CA VAL A 13 -38.39 5.40 -3.15
C VAL A 13 -37.28 4.35 -3.11
N VAL A 14 -37.38 3.28 -3.90
CA VAL A 14 -36.35 2.22 -3.95
C VAL A 14 -35.04 2.73 -4.58
N ALA A 15 -35.11 3.71 -5.49
CA ALA A 15 -33.92 4.32 -6.08
C ALA A 15 -33.09 5.18 -5.09
N SER A 16 -33.67 5.60 -3.97
CA SER A 16 -33.00 6.49 -2.99
C SER A 16 -32.19 5.71 -1.95
N ALA A 17 -32.53 4.44 -1.71
CA ALA A 17 -31.86 3.58 -0.74
C ALA A 17 -30.53 3.00 -1.26
N THR A 18 -30.36 2.91 -2.58
CA THR A 18 -29.10 2.45 -3.20
C THR A 18 -28.01 3.52 -3.23
N LEU A 19 -28.35 4.79 -3.02
CA LEU A 19 -27.38 5.89 -2.92
C LEU A 19 -26.67 5.98 -1.55
N HIS A 20 -27.20 5.33 -0.50
CA HIS A 20 -26.60 5.39 0.85
C HIS A 20 -25.48 4.37 1.09
N ALA A 21 -25.22 3.46 0.14
CA ALA A 21 -24.06 2.57 0.18
C ALA A 21 -22.81 3.21 -0.45
N GLN A 22 -22.72 4.55 -0.47
CA GLN A 22 -21.43 5.21 -0.66
C GLN A 22 -20.57 4.87 0.55
N SER A 23 -19.64 3.94 0.38
CA SER A 23 -18.58 3.66 1.33
C SER A 23 -17.94 5.00 1.72
N GLN A 24 -18.17 5.43 2.96
CA GLN A 24 -17.48 6.60 3.48
C GLN A 24 -15.99 6.29 3.41
N ALA A 25 -15.24 7.09 2.63
CA ALA A 25 -13.79 7.00 2.63
C ALA A 25 -13.31 7.01 4.10
N PRO A 26 -12.42 6.08 4.50
CA PRO A 26 -11.98 5.97 5.88
C PRO A 26 -11.48 7.33 6.39
N ARG A 27 -12.03 7.79 7.52
CA ARG A 27 -11.63 9.07 8.11
C ARG A 27 -10.25 8.94 8.74
N ARG A 28 -9.33 9.83 8.38
CA ARG A 28 -7.99 9.92 8.99
C ARG A 28 -8.09 10.62 10.35
N ALA A 29 -7.14 10.33 11.25
CA ALA A 29 -7.09 10.89 12.61
C ALA A 29 -7.26 12.43 12.67
N ARG A 30 -6.60 13.18 11.77
CA ARG A 30 -6.71 14.65 11.72
C ARG A 30 -8.10 15.14 11.35
N GLN A 31 -8.86 14.39 10.55
CA GLN A 31 -10.26 14.72 10.22
C GLN A 31 -11.19 14.51 11.43
N LEU A 32 -10.71 13.81 12.46
CA LEU A 32 -11.41 13.57 13.73
C LEU A 32 -10.92 14.50 14.85
N GLY A 33 -10.08 15.51 14.52
CA GLY A 33 -9.51 16.43 15.50
C GLY A 33 -8.26 15.91 16.22
N VAL A 34 -7.73 14.74 15.86
CA VAL A 34 -6.49 14.20 16.44
C VAL A 34 -5.30 14.56 15.56
N ALA A 35 -4.47 15.50 16.03
CA ALA A 35 -3.36 16.07 15.29
C ALA A 35 -2.02 15.86 16.02
N PRO A 36 -1.37 14.68 15.88
CA PRO A 36 -0.11 14.40 16.56
C PRO A 36 1.04 15.26 16.01
N GLY A 37 1.96 15.65 16.89
CA GLY A 37 3.13 16.47 16.57
C GLY A 37 2.84 17.95 16.37
N ILE A 38 3.89 18.74 16.13
CA ILE A 38 3.81 20.20 15.95
C ILE A 38 3.94 20.66 14.50
N PHE A 39 4.31 19.76 13.59
CA PHE A 39 4.50 20.08 12.17
C PHE A 39 3.25 19.84 11.35
N ALA A 40 3.05 20.68 10.33
CA ALA A 40 2.01 20.48 9.33
C ALA A 40 2.39 19.28 8.42
N PRO A 41 1.42 18.42 8.03
CA PRO A 41 1.68 17.36 7.07
C PRO A 41 1.86 17.91 5.66
N GLY A 42 2.39 17.09 4.76
CA GLY A 42 2.35 17.35 3.31
C GLY A 42 0.93 17.29 2.74
N ALA A 43 0.81 17.57 1.45
CA ALA A 43 -0.48 17.70 0.76
C ALA A 43 -1.35 16.44 0.87
N ASN A 44 -0.74 15.26 0.75
CA ASN A 44 -1.44 13.98 0.85
C ASN A 44 -1.44 13.42 2.27
N ASN A 45 -0.68 14.02 3.20
CA ASN A 45 -0.43 13.51 4.54
C ASN A 45 -0.06 12.02 4.50
N ALA A 46 0.89 11.67 3.62
CA ALA A 46 1.30 10.31 3.30
C ALA A 46 2.79 10.27 2.87
N ILE A 47 3.39 9.08 2.84
CA ILE A 47 4.80 8.91 2.46
C ILE A 47 5.09 9.37 1.01
N THR A 48 4.08 9.34 0.14
CA THR A 48 4.15 9.81 -1.25
C THR A 48 4.24 11.33 -1.37
N ASP A 49 4.17 12.08 -0.26
CA ASP A 49 4.54 13.50 -0.25
C ASP A 49 6.05 13.70 -0.45
N VAL A 50 6.87 12.66 -0.25
CA VAL A 50 8.27 12.64 -0.67
C VAL A 50 8.33 12.41 -2.18
N ALA A 51 8.89 13.37 -2.92
CA ALA A 51 8.94 13.32 -4.38
C ALA A 51 9.61 12.03 -4.89
N GLY A 52 8.95 11.36 -5.83
CA GLY A 52 9.42 10.12 -6.44
C GLY A 52 8.95 8.85 -5.72
N VAL A 53 8.62 8.91 -4.42
CA VAL A 53 8.17 7.73 -3.68
C VAL A 53 6.80 7.28 -4.19
N LEU A 54 6.68 5.99 -4.49
CA LEU A 54 5.44 5.36 -4.92
C LEU A 54 5.03 4.26 -3.95
N VAL A 55 3.73 4.05 -3.82
CA VAL A 55 3.15 2.97 -3.02
C VAL A 55 2.11 2.23 -3.84
N GLY A 56 2.20 0.91 -3.86
CA GLY A 56 1.22 0.01 -4.46
C GLY A 56 0.74 -1.03 -3.44
N GLN A 57 -0.52 -1.43 -3.53
CA GLN A 57 -1.10 -2.43 -2.63
C GLN A 57 -1.92 -3.45 -3.41
N THR A 58 -1.82 -4.69 -2.97
CA THR A 58 -2.74 -5.76 -3.35
C THR A 58 -3.34 -6.33 -2.07
N THR A 59 -4.66 -6.23 -1.97
CA THR A 59 -5.44 -6.86 -0.90
C THR A 59 -6.04 -8.15 -1.42
N VAL A 60 -5.85 -9.23 -0.67
CA VAL A 60 -6.48 -10.52 -0.93
C VAL A 60 -7.45 -10.77 0.22
N ASP A 61 -8.72 -10.71 -0.13
CA ASP A 61 -9.84 -10.91 0.78
C ASP A 61 -10.76 -11.98 0.16
N ASP A 62 -10.66 -13.22 0.65
CA ASP A 62 -11.36 -14.38 0.09
C ASP A 62 -12.04 -15.22 1.18
N GLY A 63 -13.37 -15.12 1.20
CA GLY A 63 -14.24 -15.80 2.14
C GLY A 63 -13.94 -15.45 3.60
N ASP A 64 -14.09 -16.45 4.46
CA ASP A 64 -13.99 -16.26 5.92
C ASP A 64 -12.58 -16.51 6.48
N SER A 65 -11.58 -16.75 5.61
CA SER A 65 -10.29 -17.30 6.06
C SER A 65 -9.06 -16.63 5.49
N ILE A 66 -9.17 -15.92 4.37
CA ILE A 66 -8.03 -15.28 3.70
C ILE A 66 -8.23 -13.77 3.77
N HIS A 67 -7.50 -13.13 4.68
CA HIS A 67 -7.40 -11.68 4.77
C HIS A 67 -5.93 -11.30 4.83
N THR A 68 -5.30 -11.19 3.67
CA THR A 68 -3.86 -10.94 3.52
C THR A 68 -3.59 -9.95 2.40
N GLY A 69 -2.32 -9.71 2.11
CA GLY A 69 -1.93 -8.84 1.02
C GLY A 69 -0.46 -8.55 1.01
N ILE A 70 -0.10 -7.61 0.14
CA ILE A 70 1.24 -7.08 0.04
C ILE A 70 1.19 -5.59 -0.26
N THR A 71 2.07 -4.83 0.37
CA THR A 71 2.33 -3.42 0.04
C THR A 71 3.75 -3.31 -0.49
N ALA A 72 3.91 -2.67 -1.64
CA ALA A 72 5.20 -2.33 -2.21
C ALA A 72 5.42 -0.82 -2.08
N ILE A 73 6.60 -0.45 -1.59
CA ILE A 73 7.06 0.94 -1.53
C ILE A 73 8.29 1.04 -2.41
N LEU A 74 8.20 1.91 -3.42
CA LEU A 74 9.30 2.17 -4.32
C LEU A 74 9.93 3.52 -3.92
N PRO A 75 11.25 3.57 -3.61
CA PRO A 75 11.91 4.84 -3.29
C PRO A 75 11.85 5.86 -4.44
N HIS A 76 11.83 5.37 -5.68
CA HIS A 76 11.59 6.14 -6.90
C HIS A 76 11.07 5.26 -8.04
N ALA A 77 10.67 5.87 -9.16
CA ALA A 77 10.16 5.15 -10.34
C ALA A 77 11.23 4.53 -11.27
N GLY A 78 12.51 4.90 -11.11
CA GLY A 78 13.62 4.37 -11.92
C GLY A 78 14.08 2.97 -11.52
N ASN A 79 15.10 2.45 -12.21
CA ASN A 79 15.75 1.17 -11.87
C ASN A 79 16.53 1.32 -10.55
N MET A 80 16.09 0.62 -9.51
CA MET A 80 16.62 0.73 -8.14
C MET A 80 17.97 0.08 -7.95
N PHE A 81 18.31 -0.91 -8.79
CA PHE A 81 19.63 -1.52 -8.75
C PHE A 81 20.68 -0.54 -9.26
N ALA A 82 20.37 0.21 -10.32
CA ALA A 82 21.26 1.20 -10.91
C ALA A 82 21.28 2.54 -10.14
N ALA A 83 20.14 2.96 -9.60
CA ALA A 83 19.99 4.18 -8.81
C ALA A 83 19.64 3.82 -7.36
N ARG A 84 20.65 3.52 -6.56
CA ARG A 84 20.45 3.11 -5.16
C ARG A 84 20.12 4.31 -4.27
N VAL A 85 19.37 4.07 -3.22
CA VAL A 85 18.97 5.12 -2.27
C VAL A 85 19.61 4.87 -0.90
N PRO A 86 20.26 5.87 -0.27
CA PRO A 86 20.78 5.72 1.07
C PRO A 86 19.70 5.26 2.06
N ALA A 87 20.02 4.25 2.86
CA ALA A 87 19.06 3.60 3.75
C ALA A 87 19.74 3.10 5.03
N ALA A 88 18.94 2.97 6.10
CA ALA A 88 19.37 2.39 7.35
C ALA A 88 18.21 1.60 7.97
N ILE A 89 18.55 0.56 8.73
CA ILE A 89 17.58 -0.26 9.47
C ILE A 89 17.94 -0.23 10.95
N VAL A 90 16.96 0.04 11.79
CA VAL A 90 17.09 0.00 13.26
C VAL A 90 16.08 -1.01 13.81
N VAL A 91 16.57 -1.97 14.58
CA VAL A 91 15.74 -3.03 15.19
C VAL A 91 15.45 -2.68 16.64
N GLY A 92 14.22 -2.24 16.93
CA GLY A 92 13.77 -2.04 18.32
C GLY A 92 13.52 -3.36 19.06
N ASN A 93 12.92 -4.34 18.38
CA ASN A 93 12.77 -5.71 18.85
C ASN A 93 12.82 -6.67 17.66
N GLY A 94 13.58 -7.76 17.78
CA GLY A 94 13.89 -8.68 16.67
C GLY A 94 12.87 -9.79 16.41
N PHE A 95 11.65 -9.72 16.95
CA PHE A 95 10.66 -10.79 16.80
C PHE A 95 9.91 -10.72 15.45
N GLY A 96 10.66 -10.83 14.34
CA GLY A 96 10.13 -10.69 12.98
C GLY A 96 10.92 -11.50 11.94
N LYS A 97 10.45 -11.50 10.69
CA LYS A 97 11.13 -12.12 9.55
C LYS A 97 11.44 -10.99 8.56
N LEU A 98 12.72 -10.70 8.40
CA LEU A 98 13.22 -9.60 7.56
C LEU A 98 14.29 -10.14 6.63
N VAL A 99 14.17 -9.82 5.35
CA VAL A 99 15.13 -10.19 4.29
C VAL A 99 15.83 -8.93 3.80
N GLY A 100 17.12 -9.01 3.49
CA GLY A 100 17.92 -7.89 2.98
C GLY A 100 18.64 -7.03 4.03
N VAL A 101 18.45 -7.30 5.32
CA VAL A 101 19.00 -6.47 6.42
C VAL A 101 20.52 -6.39 6.44
N THR A 102 21.21 -7.49 6.12
CA THR A 102 22.68 -7.55 6.17
C THR A 102 23.32 -6.61 5.15
N GLN A 103 22.77 -6.56 3.93
CA GLN A 103 23.29 -5.70 2.88
C GLN A 103 23.03 -4.22 3.16
N VAL A 104 21.85 -3.86 3.65
CA VAL A 104 21.58 -2.47 4.05
C VAL A 104 22.49 -2.06 5.21
N GLY A 105 22.76 -2.97 6.15
CA GLY A 105 23.70 -2.71 7.25
C GLY A 105 25.15 -2.52 6.80
N GLU A 106 25.58 -3.23 5.76
CA GLU A 106 26.95 -3.15 5.22
C GLU A 106 27.14 -1.97 4.27
N LEU A 107 26.22 -1.78 3.31
CA LEU A 107 26.37 -0.82 2.22
C LEU A 107 25.67 0.52 2.49
N GLY A 108 24.73 0.57 3.44
CA GLY A 108 23.99 1.80 3.76
C GLY A 108 23.03 2.24 2.64
N GLU A 109 22.62 1.32 1.78
CA GLU A 109 21.81 1.60 0.60
C GLU A 109 20.72 0.54 0.40
N ILE A 110 19.60 0.94 -0.19
CA ILE A 110 18.57 0.04 -0.71
C ILE A 110 18.58 0.07 -2.22
N GLU A 111 18.49 -1.12 -2.81
CA GLU A 111 18.53 -1.34 -4.27
C GLU A 111 17.30 -2.09 -4.80
N THR A 112 16.27 -2.25 -3.95
CA THR A 112 15.04 -3.00 -4.23
C THR A 112 13.82 -2.20 -3.77
N PRO A 113 12.60 -2.57 -4.20
CA PRO A 113 11.40 -2.14 -3.52
C PRO A 113 11.38 -2.65 -2.07
N ILE A 114 10.67 -1.94 -1.18
CA ILE A 114 10.37 -2.42 0.17
C ILE A 114 9.02 -3.12 0.12
N LEU A 115 8.99 -4.40 0.49
CA LEU A 115 7.76 -5.21 0.53
C LEU A 115 7.31 -5.47 1.95
N LEU A 116 6.02 -5.22 2.23
CA LEU A 116 5.37 -5.50 3.50
C LEU A 116 4.28 -6.55 3.29
N THR A 117 4.37 -7.68 3.98
CA THR A 117 3.42 -8.80 3.85
C THR A 117 3.34 -9.63 5.15
N CYS A 118 2.61 -10.74 5.12
CA CYS A 118 2.46 -11.66 6.25
C CYS A 118 3.77 -12.38 6.61
N THR A 119 3.92 -12.77 7.88
CA THR A 119 5.12 -13.44 8.41
C THR A 119 5.57 -14.64 7.58
N LEU A 120 4.63 -15.49 7.15
CA LEU A 120 4.93 -16.69 6.38
C LEU A 120 5.06 -16.43 4.88
N CYS A 121 4.65 -15.24 4.43
CA CYS A 121 4.66 -14.82 3.03
C CYS A 121 6.02 -14.21 2.62
N VAL A 122 6.87 -13.83 3.58
CA VAL A 122 8.12 -13.10 3.36
C VAL A 122 9.00 -13.73 2.28
N TRP A 123 9.22 -15.05 2.34
CA TRP A 123 10.09 -15.73 1.37
C TRP A 123 9.49 -15.76 -0.05
N ARG A 124 8.17 -15.93 -0.17
CA ARG A 124 7.48 -15.87 -1.47
C ARG A 124 7.49 -14.46 -2.06
N ALA A 125 7.33 -13.44 -1.21
CA ALA A 125 7.44 -12.06 -1.63
C ALA A 125 8.86 -11.71 -2.11
N ALA A 126 9.88 -12.17 -1.39
CA ALA A 126 11.28 -11.97 -1.79
C ALA A 126 11.61 -12.67 -3.12
N ASP A 127 11.20 -13.92 -3.30
CA ASP A 127 11.38 -14.69 -4.54
C ASP A 127 10.69 -13.99 -5.74
N ALA A 128 9.44 -13.57 -5.57
CA ALA A 128 8.70 -12.83 -6.60
C ALA A 128 9.36 -11.46 -6.91
N MET A 129 9.89 -10.78 -5.89
CA MET A 129 10.59 -9.51 -6.06
C MET A 129 11.85 -9.67 -6.90
N VAL A 130 12.65 -10.72 -6.66
CA VAL A 130 13.85 -11.02 -7.45
C VAL A 130 13.46 -11.23 -8.92
N GLY A 131 12.43 -12.04 -9.19
CA GLY A 131 11.93 -12.24 -10.55
C GLY A 131 11.45 -10.95 -11.21
N TRP A 132 10.72 -10.11 -10.47
CA TRP A 132 10.28 -8.80 -10.97
C TRP A 132 11.46 -7.86 -11.24
N MET A 133 12.46 -7.83 -10.37
CA MET A 133 13.65 -6.99 -10.52
C MET A 133 14.46 -7.38 -11.75
N LEU A 134 14.74 -8.67 -11.96
CA LEU A 134 15.48 -9.15 -13.12
C LEU A 134 14.75 -8.88 -14.45
N ALA A 135 13.42 -8.69 -14.41
CA ALA A 135 12.63 -8.30 -15.58
C ALA A 135 12.59 -6.79 -15.85
N GLN A 136 13.20 -5.96 -14.99
CA GLN A 136 13.21 -4.50 -15.21
C GLN A 136 14.21 -4.11 -16.31
N PRO A 137 13.94 -3.03 -17.07
CA PRO A 137 14.90 -2.53 -18.05
C PRO A 137 16.26 -2.21 -17.42
N GLY A 138 17.35 -2.64 -18.07
CA GLY A 138 18.72 -2.45 -17.59
C GLY A 138 19.25 -3.55 -16.67
N MET A 139 18.51 -4.66 -16.53
CA MET A 139 18.90 -5.83 -15.71
C MET A 139 19.32 -7.04 -16.56
N GLU A 140 19.54 -6.87 -17.87
CA GLU A 140 19.78 -7.96 -18.83
C GLU A 140 21.15 -8.67 -18.65
N HIS A 141 22.03 -8.09 -17.83
CA HIS A 141 23.40 -8.55 -17.61
C HIS A 141 23.72 -8.84 -16.13
N VAL A 142 22.70 -8.88 -15.28
CA VAL A 142 22.79 -9.26 -13.87
C VAL A 142 22.39 -10.72 -13.71
#